data_AF-A0A133VP65-F1
#
_entry.id   AF-A0A133VP65-F1
#
_cell.length_a   1.000
_cell.length_b   1.000
_cell.length_c   1.000
_cell.angle_alpha   90.00
_cell.angle_beta   90.00
_cell.angle_gamma   90.00
#
_symmetry.space_group_name_H-M   'P 1'
#
loop_
_entity.id
_entity.type
_entity.pdbx_description
1 polymer ?
#
loop_
_entity_poly.entity_id
_entity_poly.type
_entity_poly.pdbx_seq_one_letter_code
_entity_poly.pdbx_strand_id
1 'polypeptide(L)'
;KEGWIDWNEGIIKIPGHEPCDCSYCQERARKKKGDYEEVLERQWEPKTKAGAREIPFWHVDGVGETLKEFMSEHGGWPYSMDTMEHRVKELGRLISLDPDRAYPHALRGTGGWKWARWVDGNPFELKVVMGWKNIDMALKYIKGAMLNGTLEEKFDRRGKRWKGLGRVLHTPEKREKLMEMRQS
;
A
#
# COMPACT_ATOMS: atom_id res chain seq x y z
N LYS A 1 -5.05 -11.72 4.93
CA LYS A 1 -6.10 -12.48 5.64
C LYS A 1 -7.18 -11.50 6.06
N GLU A 2 -8.42 -11.93 6.18
CA GLU A 2 -9.51 -11.06 6.62
C GLU A 2 -9.31 -10.54 8.05
N GLY A 3 -8.81 -11.37 8.98
CA GLY A 3 -8.54 -10.97 10.36
C GLY A 3 -7.51 -9.84 10.55
N TRP A 4 -6.84 -9.40 9.48
CA TRP A 4 -5.98 -8.21 9.52
C TRP A 4 -6.74 -6.93 9.23
N ILE A 5 -8.01 -6.99 8.82
CA ILE A 5 -8.77 -5.83 8.38
C ILE A 5 -9.66 -5.35 9.52
N ASP A 6 -9.46 -4.11 9.93
CA ASP A 6 -10.40 -3.35 10.73
C ASP A 6 -11.36 -2.64 9.78
N TRP A 7 -12.53 -3.24 9.56
CA TRP A 7 -13.54 -2.73 8.64
C TRP A 7 -14.19 -1.43 9.11
N ASN A 8 -14.22 -1.18 10.42
CA ASN A 8 -14.83 0.02 10.99
C ASN A 8 -13.93 1.23 10.76
N GLU A 9 -12.63 1.09 11.02
CA GLU A 9 -11.65 2.17 10.81
C GLU A 9 -11.13 2.24 9.38
N GLY A 10 -11.41 1.23 8.53
CA GLY A 10 -10.87 1.14 7.17
C GLY A 10 -9.34 0.98 7.17
N ILE A 11 -8.82 0.11 8.02
CA ILE A 11 -7.37 -0.09 8.25
C ILE A 11 -6.98 -1.56 8.07
N ILE A 12 -5.89 -1.84 7.37
CA ILE A 12 -5.21 -3.15 7.38
C ILE A 12 -4.10 -3.12 8.44
N LYS A 13 -4.22 -3.95 9.48
CA LYS A 13 -3.27 -4.13 10.58
C LYS A 13 -2.36 -5.33 10.29
N ILE A 14 -1.17 -5.06 9.75
CA ILE A 14 -0.17 -6.11 9.50
C ILE A 14 0.51 -6.44 10.83
N PRO A 15 0.37 -7.67 11.34
CA PRO A 15 0.93 -8.01 12.64
C PRO A 15 2.46 -8.20 12.57
N GLY A 16 3.12 -8.07 13.72
CA GLY A 16 4.54 -8.40 13.86
C GLY A 16 4.83 -9.90 13.77
N HIS A 17 3.82 -10.72 14.04
CA HIS A 17 3.89 -12.17 13.99
C HIS A 17 2.46 -12.73 13.89
N GLU A 18 2.30 -13.87 13.23
CA GLU A 18 1.06 -14.63 13.19
C GLU A 18 1.39 -16.10 12.89
N PRO A 19 0.77 -17.08 13.56
CA PRO A 19 0.88 -18.48 13.17
C PRO A 19 0.44 -18.68 11.71
N CYS A 20 1.25 -19.42 10.94
CA CYS A 20 1.00 -19.62 9.51
C CYS A 20 1.56 -20.96 9.05
N ASP A 21 0.71 -21.72 8.35
CA ASP A 21 0.97 -23.04 7.83
C ASP A 21 1.04 -23.06 6.29
N CYS A 22 1.19 -21.91 5.63
CA CYS A 22 1.31 -21.87 4.17
C CYS A 22 2.58 -22.59 3.69
N SER A 23 2.61 -23.05 2.44
CA SER A 23 3.73 -23.78 1.85
C SER A 23 5.08 -23.06 2.05
N TYR A 24 5.11 -21.74 1.88
CA TYR A 24 6.29 -20.92 2.13
C TYR A 24 6.79 -20.99 3.57
N CYS A 25 5.89 -20.96 4.56
CA CYS A 25 6.27 -21.11 5.97
C CYS A 25 6.71 -22.53 6.28
N GLN A 26 5.98 -23.54 5.80
CA GLN A 26 6.36 -24.95 5.98
C GLN A 26 7.76 -25.25 5.43
N GLU A 27 8.06 -24.80 4.21
CA GLU A 27 9.37 -25.00 3.57
C GLU A 27 10.51 -24.34 4.34
N ARG A 28 10.28 -23.15 4.90
CA ARG A 28 11.28 -22.45 5.71
C ARG A 28 11.45 -23.07 7.08
N ALA A 29 10.36 -23.55 7.70
CA ALA A 29 10.40 -24.24 8.98
C ALA A 29 11.23 -25.53 8.89
N ARG A 30 11.05 -26.35 7.84
CA ARG A 30 11.82 -27.59 7.58
C ARG A 30 13.34 -27.38 7.48
N LYS A 31 13.78 -26.17 7.14
CA LYS A 31 15.21 -25.83 6.97
C LYS A 31 15.87 -25.33 8.26
N LYS A 32 15.09 -25.07 9.31
CA LYS A 32 15.59 -24.61 10.61
C LYS A 32 15.81 -25.79 11.55
N LYS A 33 16.71 -25.62 12.53
CA LYS A 33 16.91 -26.58 13.61
C LYS A 33 15.85 -26.36 14.69
N GLY A 34 15.35 -27.43 15.29
CA GLY A 34 14.34 -27.40 16.35
C GLY A 34 13.18 -28.34 16.08
N ASP A 35 12.18 -28.34 16.96
CA ASP A 35 10.91 -29.01 16.72
C ASP A 35 10.16 -28.33 15.57
N TYR A 36 9.63 -29.11 14.63
CA TYR A 36 9.02 -28.56 13.42
C TYR A 36 7.77 -27.73 13.72
N GLU A 37 6.93 -28.17 14.65
CA GLU A 37 5.67 -27.49 14.96
C GLU A 37 5.94 -26.16 15.69
N GLU A 38 6.85 -26.17 16.67
CA GLU A 38 7.27 -24.95 17.37
C GLU A 38 7.92 -23.93 16.41
N VAL A 39 8.75 -24.42 15.48
CA VAL A 39 9.40 -23.57 14.48
C VAL A 39 8.37 -23.01 13.50
N LEU A 40 7.41 -23.83 13.05
CA LEU A 40 6.37 -23.42 12.10
C LEU A 40 5.46 -22.36 12.71
N GLU A 41 5.02 -22.55 13.95
CA GLU A 41 4.19 -21.60 14.67
C GLU A 41 4.84 -20.21 14.68
N ARG A 42 6.16 -20.14 14.86
CA ARG A 42 6.95 -18.89 14.92
C ARG A 42 7.48 -18.42 13.57
N GLN A 43 7.11 -19.07 12.47
CA GLN A 43 7.81 -18.90 11.20
C GLN A 43 7.47 -17.61 10.45
N TRP A 44 6.21 -17.17 10.50
CA TRP A 44 5.77 -15.99 9.77
C TRP A 44 5.98 -14.73 10.58
N GLU A 45 6.80 -13.83 10.06
CA GLU A 45 6.98 -12.46 10.55
C GLU A 45 7.31 -11.56 9.36
N PRO A 46 6.97 -10.26 9.41
CA PRO A 46 7.47 -9.31 8.43
C PRO A 46 9.00 -9.29 8.42
N LYS A 47 9.61 -9.17 7.24
CA LYS A 47 11.08 -9.14 7.07
C LYS A 47 11.80 -8.09 7.94
N THR A 48 11.08 -7.04 8.35
CA THR A 48 11.60 -5.99 9.23
C THR A 48 10.52 -5.56 10.21
N LYS A 49 10.89 -5.02 11.37
CA LYS A 49 9.93 -4.46 12.35
C LYS A 49 9.00 -3.40 11.75
N ALA A 50 9.50 -2.57 10.83
CA ALA A 50 8.69 -1.57 10.12
C ALA A 50 7.63 -2.20 9.18
N GLY A 51 7.73 -3.51 8.91
CA GLY A 51 6.75 -4.25 8.14
C GLY A 51 5.46 -4.49 8.91
N ALA A 52 5.53 -4.58 10.25
CA ALA A 52 4.37 -4.57 11.13
C ALA A 52 3.84 -3.15 11.23
N ARG A 53 2.66 -2.89 10.65
CA ARG A 53 2.14 -1.53 10.48
C ARG A 53 0.66 -1.54 10.16
N GLU A 54 0.08 -0.36 10.34
CA GLU A 54 -1.30 -0.07 9.94
C GLU A 54 -1.30 0.67 8.59
N ILE A 55 -2.17 0.23 7.69
CA ILE A 55 -2.34 0.81 6.35
C ILE A 55 -3.80 1.19 6.20
N PRO A 56 -4.14 2.49 6.33
CA PRO A 56 -5.48 2.95 6.03
C PRO A 56 -5.81 2.76 4.54
N PHE A 57 -7.06 2.45 4.22
CA PHE A 57 -7.53 2.32 2.82
C PHE A 57 -8.79 3.14 2.52
N TRP A 58 -9.39 3.77 3.53
CA TRP A 58 -10.62 4.57 3.40
C TRP A 58 -10.51 5.78 2.45
N HIS A 59 -9.31 6.27 2.15
CA HIS A 59 -9.11 7.42 1.25
C HIS A 59 -8.99 7.00 -0.23
N VAL A 60 -9.07 5.70 -0.53
CA VAL A 60 -9.06 5.18 -1.89
C VAL A 60 -10.43 4.62 -2.23
N ASP A 61 -11.14 5.34 -3.10
CA ASP A 61 -12.48 4.96 -3.55
C ASP A 61 -12.52 3.51 -4.06
N GLY A 62 -13.52 2.76 -3.61
CA GLY A 62 -13.77 1.38 -4.07
C GLY A 62 -12.86 0.31 -3.47
N VAL A 63 -11.78 0.67 -2.73
CA VAL A 63 -10.88 -0.34 -2.15
C VAL A 63 -11.57 -1.13 -1.04
N GLY A 64 -12.43 -0.49 -0.25
CA GLY A 64 -13.18 -1.16 0.80
C GLY A 64 -14.10 -2.26 0.23
N GLU A 65 -14.88 -1.93 -0.80
CA GLU A 65 -15.77 -2.84 -1.51
C GLU A 65 -14.97 -3.98 -2.17
N THR A 66 -13.92 -3.63 -2.91
CA THR A 66 -13.04 -4.61 -3.57
C THR A 66 -12.42 -5.59 -2.56
N LEU A 67 -11.98 -5.09 -1.40
CA LEU A 67 -11.44 -5.94 -0.33
C LEU A 67 -12.52 -6.84 0.27
N LYS A 68 -13.74 -6.33 0.49
CA LYS A 68 -14.86 -7.13 1.01
C LYS A 68 -15.23 -8.26 0.06
N GLU A 69 -15.39 -7.96 -1.23
CA GLU A 69 -15.66 -8.96 -2.27
C GLU A 69 -14.56 -10.01 -2.30
N PHE A 70 -13.29 -9.57 -2.34
CA PHE A 70 -12.14 -10.47 -2.37
C PHE A 70 -12.06 -11.39 -1.13
N MET A 71 -12.29 -10.84 0.07
CA MET A 71 -12.26 -11.63 1.30
C MET A 71 -13.47 -12.57 1.38
N SER A 72 -14.65 -12.15 0.92
CA SER A 72 -15.83 -13.01 0.87
C SER A 72 -15.65 -14.20 -0.08
N GLU A 73 -14.94 -13.99 -1.19
CA GLU A 73 -14.73 -15.05 -2.19
C GLU A 73 -13.59 -16.02 -1.80
N HIS A 74 -12.54 -15.51 -1.15
CA HIS A 74 -11.30 -16.27 -0.96
C HIS A 74 -10.80 -16.39 0.49
N GLY A 75 -11.36 -15.64 1.45
CA GLY A 75 -10.91 -15.57 2.86
C GLY A 75 -9.51 -14.97 3.05
N GLY A 76 -8.84 -14.59 1.96
CA GLY A 76 -7.44 -14.19 1.93
C GLY A 76 -6.84 -14.43 0.55
N TRP A 77 -5.55 -14.17 0.40
CA TRP A 77 -4.85 -14.43 -0.86
C TRP A 77 -4.52 -15.93 -0.97
N PRO A 78 -5.14 -16.69 -1.89
CA PRO A 78 -4.99 -18.14 -1.93
C PRO A 78 -3.85 -18.60 -2.84
N TYR A 79 -3.21 -17.68 -3.56
CA TYR A 79 -2.21 -17.98 -4.59
C TYR A 79 -0.79 -17.62 -4.13
N SER A 80 0.22 -17.93 -4.94
CA SER A 80 1.59 -17.50 -4.69
C SER A 80 1.79 -16.02 -5.05
N MET A 81 2.93 -15.44 -4.63
CA MET A 81 3.36 -14.13 -5.10
C MET A 81 3.65 -14.13 -6.60
N ASP A 82 4.15 -15.22 -7.15
CA ASP A 82 4.42 -15.36 -8.58
C ASP A 82 3.11 -15.27 -9.39
N THR A 83 2.03 -15.92 -8.91
CA THR A 83 0.71 -15.79 -9.53
C THR A 83 0.24 -14.33 -9.53
N MET A 84 0.48 -13.58 -8.45
CA MET A 84 0.14 -12.16 -8.39
C MET A 84 0.93 -11.35 -9.43
N GLU A 85 2.24 -11.59 -9.53
CA GLU A 85 3.11 -10.90 -10.48
C GLU A 85 2.70 -11.18 -11.92
N HIS A 86 2.42 -12.44 -12.27
CA HIS A 86 1.93 -12.82 -13.59
C HIS A 86 0.60 -12.15 -13.93
N ARG A 87 -0.36 -12.13 -12.99
CA ARG A 87 -1.66 -11.46 -13.20
C ARG A 87 -1.52 -9.96 -13.43
N VAL A 88 -0.66 -9.27 -12.68
CA VAL A 88 -0.43 -7.83 -12.85
C VAL A 88 0.26 -7.54 -14.19
N LYS A 89 1.26 -8.34 -14.58
CA LYS A 89 1.93 -8.19 -15.88
C LYS A 89 0.98 -8.42 -17.04
N GLU A 90 0.14 -9.45 -16.95
CA GLU A 90 -0.85 -9.75 -17.97
C GLU A 90 -1.88 -8.63 -18.11
N LEU A 91 -2.37 -8.10 -16.99
CA LEU A 91 -3.23 -6.91 -17.01
C LEU A 91 -2.53 -5.74 -17.72
N GLY A 92 -1.25 -5.50 -17.41
CA GLY A 92 -0.43 -4.50 -18.08
C GLY A 92 -0.39 -4.69 -19.61
N ARG A 93 -0.17 -5.92 -20.07
CA ARG A 93 -0.20 -6.25 -21.51
C ARG A 93 -1.55 -5.94 -22.16
N LEU A 94 -2.65 -6.33 -21.51
CA LEU A 94 -4.01 -6.12 -22.02
C LEU A 94 -4.34 -4.64 -22.21
N ILE A 95 -3.80 -3.76 -21.35
CA ILE A 95 -3.99 -2.31 -21.45
C ILE A 95 -2.83 -1.59 -22.18
N SER A 96 -2.01 -2.33 -22.93
CA SER A 96 -0.86 -1.80 -23.69
C SER A 96 0.15 -1.02 -22.85
N LEU A 97 0.28 -1.34 -21.56
CA LEU A 97 1.38 -0.88 -20.74
C LEU A 97 2.61 -1.77 -20.97
N ASP A 98 3.78 -1.14 -20.86
CA ASP A 98 5.06 -1.85 -20.78
C ASP A 98 5.00 -2.88 -19.62
N PRO A 99 5.11 -4.19 -19.91
CA PRO A 99 5.02 -5.24 -18.90
C PRO A 99 6.10 -5.14 -17.83
N ASP A 100 7.26 -4.55 -18.16
CA ASP A 100 8.34 -4.32 -17.21
C ASP A 100 8.07 -3.12 -16.28
N ARG A 101 6.97 -2.40 -16.52
CA ARG A 101 6.46 -1.31 -15.67
C ARG A 101 5.19 -1.67 -14.91
N ALA A 102 4.56 -2.80 -15.24
CA ALA A 102 3.35 -3.30 -14.61
C ALA A 102 3.65 -4.51 -13.72
N TYR A 103 4.11 -4.26 -12.49
CA TYR A 103 4.39 -5.29 -11.50
C TYR A 103 4.09 -4.78 -10.08
N PRO A 104 3.87 -5.66 -9.07
CA PRO A 104 3.41 -5.25 -7.75
C PRO A 104 4.23 -4.15 -7.07
N HIS A 105 5.56 -4.16 -7.24
CA HIS A 105 6.41 -3.13 -6.64
C HIS A 105 6.26 -1.76 -7.31
N ALA A 106 6.02 -1.71 -8.63
CA ALA A 106 5.70 -0.45 -9.33
C ALA A 106 4.34 0.12 -8.90
N LEU A 107 3.34 -0.74 -8.68
CA LEU A 107 2.04 -0.34 -8.13
C LEU A 107 2.20 0.23 -6.71
N ARG A 108 3.01 -0.41 -5.87
CA ARG A 108 3.37 0.13 -4.54
C ARG A 108 4.06 1.49 -4.65
N GLY A 109 4.93 1.68 -5.63
CA GLY A 109 5.57 2.98 -5.88
C GLY A 109 4.56 4.06 -6.24
N THR A 110 3.62 3.75 -7.14
CA THR A 110 2.53 4.65 -7.52
C THR A 110 1.63 4.99 -6.32
N GLY A 111 1.29 3.99 -5.51
CA GLY A 111 0.56 4.17 -4.25
C GLY A 111 1.29 5.09 -3.28
N GLY A 112 2.61 4.89 -3.11
CA GLY A 112 3.42 5.76 -2.26
C GLY A 112 3.47 7.21 -2.74
N TRP A 113 3.48 7.47 -4.05
CA TRP A 113 3.40 8.85 -4.59
C TRP A 113 2.03 9.48 -4.32
N LYS A 114 0.93 8.74 -4.52
CA LYS A 114 -0.42 9.22 -4.18
C LYS A 114 -0.51 9.52 -2.69
N TRP A 115 0.01 8.62 -1.84
CA TRP A 115 0.05 8.80 -0.40
C TRP A 115 0.85 10.03 0.03
N ALA A 116 2.01 10.28 -0.61
CA ALA A 116 2.84 11.44 -0.29
C ALA A 116 2.11 12.77 -0.50
N ARG A 117 1.21 12.84 -1.49
CA ARG A 117 0.32 14.00 -1.71
C ARG A 117 -0.78 14.07 -0.64
N TRP A 118 -1.30 12.91 -0.24
CA TRP A 118 -2.38 12.81 0.74
C TRP A 118 -1.95 13.26 2.14
N VAL A 119 -0.75 12.90 2.57
CA VAL A 119 -0.17 13.33 3.86
C VAL A 119 0.47 14.73 3.82
N ASP A 120 0.16 15.53 2.80
CA ASP A 120 0.72 16.86 2.55
C ASP A 120 2.25 16.92 2.68
N GLY A 121 2.93 15.92 2.14
CA GLY A 121 4.38 15.83 2.19
C GLY A 121 4.97 15.49 3.56
N ASN A 122 4.20 15.00 4.54
CA ASN A 122 4.71 14.53 5.82
C ASN A 122 5.55 13.23 5.65
N PRO A 123 6.89 13.28 5.83
CA PRO A 123 7.74 12.11 5.61
C PRO A 123 7.60 11.03 6.68
N PHE A 124 7.17 11.38 7.89
CA PHE A 124 7.02 10.42 8.98
C PHE A 124 5.79 9.55 8.77
N GLU A 125 4.64 10.15 8.44
CA GLU A 125 3.42 9.42 8.11
C GLU A 125 3.62 8.51 6.90
N LEU A 126 4.23 9.03 5.83
CA LEU A 126 4.53 8.23 4.64
C LEU A 126 5.48 7.07 4.95
N LYS A 127 6.52 7.30 5.76
CA LYS A 127 7.45 6.25 6.19
C LYS A 127 6.74 5.14 6.95
N VAL A 128 5.82 5.49 7.86
CA VAL A 128 5.04 4.52 8.64
C VAL A 128 4.18 3.67 7.72
N VAL A 129 3.33 4.28 6.89
CA VAL A 129 2.40 3.54 6.01
C VAL A 129 3.15 2.69 4.97
N MET A 130 4.25 3.22 4.43
CA MET A 130 5.06 2.49 3.47
C MET A 130 5.94 1.42 4.13
N GLY A 131 6.08 1.40 5.46
CA GLY A 131 6.90 0.43 6.19
C GLY A 131 8.39 0.57 5.89
N TRP A 132 8.88 1.80 5.73
CA TRP A 132 10.30 2.05 5.46
C TRP A 132 11.11 2.17 6.75
N LYS A 133 12.29 1.54 6.73
CA LYS A 133 13.28 1.65 7.81
C LYS A 133 13.82 3.08 7.92
N ASN A 134 14.20 3.68 6.78
CA ASN A 134 14.87 4.96 6.71
C ASN A 134 13.94 6.05 6.15
N ILE A 135 14.03 7.26 6.69
CA ILE A 135 13.23 8.41 6.26
C ILE A 135 13.59 8.92 4.86
N ASP A 136 14.82 8.68 4.40
CA ASP A 136 15.31 9.12 3.07
C ASP A 136 14.44 8.61 1.92
N MET A 137 13.85 7.41 2.08
CA MET A 137 12.92 6.87 1.08
C MET A 137 11.64 7.70 0.99
N ALA A 138 11.11 8.17 2.13
CA ALA A 138 9.96 9.06 2.16
C ALA A 138 10.28 10.43 1.54
N LEU A 139 11.45 10.99 1.85
CA LEU A 139 11.89 12.25 1.27
C LEU A 139 12.01 12.17 -0.26
N LYS A 140 12.52 11.06 -0.81
CA LYS A 140 12.56 10.84 -2.28
C LYS A 140 11.17 10.86 -2.90
N TYR A 141 10.19 10.20 -2.27
CA TYR A 141 8.82 10.13 -2.75
C TYR A 141 8.12 11.48 -2.67
N ILE A 142 8.29 12.22 -1.56
CA ILE A 142 7.72 13.56 -1.39
C ILE A 142 8.30 14.53 -2.41
N LYS A 143 9.62 14.52 -2.60
CA LYS A 143 10.28 15.32 -3.63
C LYS A 143 9.71 14.99 -5.02
N GLY A 144 9.60 13.72 -5.38
CA GLY A 144 9.01 13.29 -6.64
C GLY A 144 7.54 13.70 -6.80
N ALA A 145 6.74 13.52 -5.75
CA ALA A 145 5.32 13.85 -5.74
C ALA A 145 5.06 15.36 -5.88
N MET A 146 5.88 16.20 -5.23
CA MET A 146 5.81 17.66 -5.35
C MET A 146 6.26 18.15 -6.74
N LEU A 147 7.30 17.53 -7.32
CA LEU A 147 7.75 17.82 -8.69
C LEU A 147 6.74 17.39 -9.76
N ASN A 148 6.05 16.26 -9.57
CA ASN A 148 5.02 15.78 -10.50
C ASN A 148 3.69 16.49 -10.29
N GLY A 149 3.34 16.85 -9.04
CA GLY A 149 2.20 17.71 -8.73
C GLY A 149 2.33 19.05 -9.45
N THR A 150 3.51 19.67 -9.39
CA THR A 150 3.79 20.90 -10.15
C THR A 150 3.78 20.74 -11.67
N LEU A 151 3.77 19.53 -12.24
CA LEU A 151 3.61 19.30 -13.68
C LEU A 151 2.14 19.06 -14.06
N GLU A 152 1.40 18.25 -13.30
CA GLU A 152 -0.05 18.07 -13.49
C GLU A 152 -0.82 19.36 -13.19
N GLU A 153 -0.39 20.17 -12.23
CA GLU A 153 -0.96 21.50 -11.95
C GLU A 153 -0.61 22.54 -13.03
N LYS A 154 0.42 22.28 -13.84
CA LYS A 154 0.79 23.15 -14.97
C LYS A 154 0.02 22.83 -16.25
N PHE A 155 -0.67 21.70 -16.35
CA PHE A 155 -1.34 21.28 -17.58
C PHE A 155 -2.73 20.69 -17.30
N ASP A 156 -3.79 21.18 -17.94
CA ASP A 156 -5.12 20.59 -17.79
C ASP A 156 -5.19 19.16 -18.40
N ARG A 157 -6.30 18.43 -18.18
CA ARG A 157 -6.55 17.09 -18.76
C ARG A 157 -6.48 17.03 -20.30
N ARG A 158 -6.34 18.18 -20.98
CA ARG A 158 -6.21 18.34 -22.43
C ARG A 158 -4.81 18.84 -22.85
N GLY A 159 -3.84 18.85 -21.93
CA GLY A 159 -2.44 19.20 -22.20
C GLY A 159 -2.19 20.71 -22.39
N LYS A 160 -3.11 21.61 -22.00
CA LYS A 160 -2.88 23.06 -22.10
C LYS A 160 -2.23 23.63 -20.84
N ARG A 161 -1.18 24.42 -21.04
CA ARG A 161 -0.41 25.05 -19.95
C ARG A 161 -1.26 26.07 -19.19
N TRP A 162 -1.52 25.85 -17.90
CA TRP A 162 -2.21 26.81 -17.03
C TRP A 162 -1.33 28.05 -16.83
N LYS A 163 -1.87 29.23 -17.13
CA LYS A 163 -1.25 30.53 -16.83
C LYS A 163 -1.95 31.11 -15.60
N GLY A 164 -1.37 30.92 -14.42
CA GLY A 164 -1.82 31.58 -13.19
C GLY A 164 -1.55 30.74 -11.94
N LEU A 165 -0.85 31.34 -10.97
CA LEU A 165 -0.67 31.02 -9.54
C LEU A 165 -1.05 29.59 -9.08
N GLY A 166 -0.16 28.82 -8.43
CA GLY A 166 0.38 29.13 -7.12
C GLY A 166 -0.47 28.48 -6.02
N ARG A 167 -0.01 27.33 -5.49
CA ARG A 167 -0.52 26.60 -4.31
C ARG A 167 -2.00 26.21 -4.32
N VAL A 168 -2.30 24.99 -4.78
CA VAL A 168 -3.49 24.26 -4.30
C VAL A 168 -2.98 23.06 -3.48
N LEU A 169 -2.45 23.36 -2.29
CA LEU A 169 -2.31 22.35 -1.25
C LEU A 169 -3.72 22.01 -0.77
N HIS A 170 -4.00 20.72 -0.58
CA HIS A 170 -5.25 20.25 0.02
C HIS A 170 -5.55 21.09 1.26
N THR A 171 -6.67 21.81 1.27
CA THR A 171 -6.95 22.75 2.36
C THR A 171 -7.18 21.98 3.67
N PRO A 172 -6.73 22.51 4.82
CA PRO A 172 -6.98 21.95 6.15
C PRO A 172 -8.46 21.59 6.40
N GLU A 173 -9.38 22.33 5.78
CA GLU A 173 -10.83 22.14 5.87
C GLU A 173 -11.28 20.75 5.37
N LYS A 174 -10.63 20.17 4.36
CA LYS A 174 -10.94 18.81 3.90
C LYS A 174 -10.45 17.74 4.88
N ARG A 175 -9.33 17.99 5.57
CA ARG A 175 -8.79 17.11 6.60
C ARG A 175 -9.67 17.14 7.86
N GLU A 176 -10.17 18.31 8.23
CA GLU A 176 -11.07 18.50 9.36
C GLU A 176 -12.41 17.81 9.13
N LYS A 177 -13.03 17.98 7.95
CA LYS A 177 -14.27 17.27 7.58
C LYS A 177 -14.14 15.74 7.61
N LEU A 178 -12.98 15.21 7.23
CA LEU A 178 -12.69 13.78 7.29
C LEU A 178 -12.46 13.27 8.72
N MET A 179 -11.88 14.11 9.59
CA MET A 179 -11.76 13.81 11.03
C MET A 179 -13.12 13.87 11.72
N GLU A 180 -14.02 14.77 11.30
CA GLU A 180 -15.41 14.84 11.79
C GLU A 180 -16.23 13.61 11.41
N MET A 181 -16.08 13.10 10.18
CA MET A 181 -16.71 11.84 9.73
C MET A 181 -16.24 10.60 10.51
N ARG A 182 -15.16 10.71 11.29
CA ARG A 182 -14.65 9.64 12.17
C ARG A 182 -15.33 9.60 13.53
N GLN A 183 -16.08 10.65 13.90
CA GLN A 183 -16.75 10.79 15.20
C GLN A 183 -18.27 10.57 15.14
N SER A 184 -18.83 10.32 13.95
CA SER A 184 -20.26 10.07 13.68
C SER A 184 -20.51 8.63 13.28
#